data_AF-A0A7Y0ZN31-F1
#
_entry.id   AF-A0A7Y0ZN31-F1
#
_cell.length_a   1.000
_cell.length_b   1.000
_cell.length_c   1.000
_cell.angle_alpha   90.00
_cell.angle_beta   90.00
_cell.angle_gamma   90.00
#
_symmetry.space_group_name_H-M   'P 1'
#
loop_
_entity.id
_entity.type
_entity.pdbx_description
1 polymer ?
#
loop_
_entity_poly.entity_id
_entity_poly.type
_entity_poly.pdbx_seq_one_letter_code
_entity_poly.pdbx_strand_id
1 'polypeptide(L)'
;MSNTTAAAIRKPKTNLSIVTDIMDFSRYGALSQAFVMVALESYSAAVAAGTEDEVSNGLIPAGVWKGIAEEVLEKLEATGYRTPQPK
;
A
#
# COMPACT_ATOMS: atom_id res chain seq x y z
N MET A 1 -38.65 2.46 26.89
CA MET A 1 -37.79 1.32 26.53
C MET A 1 -36.81 1.80 25.48
N SER A 2 -35.62 2.22 25.90
CA SER A 2 -34.59 2.74 25.00
C SER A 2 -33.71 1.59 24.53
N ASN A 3 -33.89 1.15 23.28
CA ASN A 3 -32.95 0.25 22.62
C ASN A 3 -31.72 1.06 22.22
N THR A 4 -30.74 1.15 23.12
CA THR A 4 -29.38 1.48 22.73
C THR A 4 -28.84 0.27 21.98
N THR A 5 -28.96 0.30 20.65
CA THR A 5 -28.31 -0.66 19.75
C THR A 5 -26.84 -0.68 20.12
N ALA A 6 -26.37 -1.81 20.66
CA ALA A 6 -24.96 -2.08 20.86
C ALA A 6 -24.27 -1.78 19.52
N ALA A 7 -23.53 -0.66 19.46
CA ALA A 7 -22.68 -0.36 18.32
C ALA A 7 -21.79 -1.59 18.15
N ALA A 8 -22.02 -2.35 17.08
CA ALA A 8 -21.36 -3.63 16.87
C ALA A 8 -19.85 -3.41 17.07
N ILE A 9 -19.29 -4.09 18.08
CA ILE A 9 -17.86 -4.03 18.37
C ILE A 9 -17.15 -4.49 17.10
N ARG A 10 -16.65 -3.55 16.29
CA ARG A 10 -15.92 -3.87 15.07
C ARG A 10 -14.65 -4.56 15.51
N LYS A 11 -14.49 -5.84 15.15
CA LYS A 11 -13.23 -6.56 15.37
C LYS A 11 -12.09 -5.73 14.74
N PRO A 12 -10.99 -5.47 15.48
CA PRO A 12 -9.84 -4.79 14.89
C PRO A 12 -9.30 -5.63 13.73
N LYS A 13 -9.07 -4.99 12.58
CA LYS A 13 -8.51 -5.63 11.39
C LYS A 13 -6.99 -5.41 11.37
N THR A 14 -6.25 -6.42 10.91
CA THR A 14 -4.82 -6.30 10.64
C THR A 14 -4.58 -5.51 9.35
N ASN A 15 -3.39 -4.94 9.17
CA ASN A 15 -3.01 -4.27 7.92
C ASN A 15 -3.19 -5.21 6.71
N LEU A 16 -2.86 -6.50 6.88
CA LEU A 16 -3.08 -7.52 5.85
C LEU A 16 -4.57 -7.67 5.52
N SER A 17 -5.44 -7.79 6.52
CA SER A 17 -6.89 -7.88 6.29
C SER A 17 -7.46 -6.63 5.62
N ILE A 18 -6.94 -5.44 5.95
CA ILE A 18 -7.38 -4.19 5.34
C ILE A 18 -6.97 -4.14 3.86
N VAL A 19 -5.72 -4.44 3.53
CA VAL A 19 -5.27 -4.37 2.13
C VAL A 19 -5.93 -5.46 1.28
N THR A 20 -6.12 -6.67 1.80
CA THR A 20 -6.88 -7.73 1.12
C THR A 20 -8.30 -7.26 0.83
N ASP A 21 -8.99 -6.65 1.79
CA ASP A 21 -10.36 -6.15 1.56
C ASP A 21 -10.41 -5.06 0.48
N ILE A 22 -9.41 -4.16 0.42
CA ILE A 22 -9.30 -3.12 -0.63
C ILE A 22 -9.11 -3.73 -2.02
N MET A 23 -8.31 -4.80 -2.09
CA MET A 23 -7.99 -5.50 -3.34
C MET A 23 -9.13 -6.41 -3.80
N ASP A 24 -9.79 -7.13 -2.89
CA ASP A 24 -10.76 -8.18 -3.24
C ASP A 24 -12.21 -7.70 -3.27
N PHE A 25 -12.58 -6.74 -2.41
CA PHE A 25 -13.98 -6.35 -2.18
C PHE A 25 -14.25 -4.87 -2.46
N SER A 26 -13.70 -4.37 -3.57
CA SER A 26 -13.95 -3.01 -4.03
C SER A 26 -15.16 -2.90 -4.95
N ARG A 27 -15.94 -1.82 -4.80
CA ARG A 27 -17.02 -1.46 -5.74
C ARG A 27 -16.52 -1.22 -7.18
N TYR A 28 -15.22 -1.01 -7.35
CA TYR A 28 -14.56 -0.80 -8.64
C TYR A 28 -13.84 -2.05 -9.16
N GLY A 29 -13.96 -3.18 -8.45
CA GLY A 29 -13.37 -4.46 -8.84
C GLY A 29 -11.88 -4.36 -9.16
N ALA A 30 -11.47 -4.94 -10.29
CA ALA A 30 -10.08 -4.97 -10.74
C ALA A 30 -9.41 -3.60 -10.89
N LEU A 31 -10.16 -2.51 -11.09
CA LEU A 31 -9.59 -1.16 -11.15
C LEU A 31 -9.00 -0.72 -9.80
N SER A 32 -9.59 -1.17 -8.69
CA SER A 32 -9.05 -0.96 -7.34
C SER A 32 -7.69 -1.64 -7.20
N GLN A 33 -7.57 -2.86 -7.71
CA GLN A 33 -6.32 -3.62 -7.68
C GLN A 33 -5.25 -2.92 -8.52
N ALA A 34 -5.58 -2.53 -9.75
CA ALA A 34 -4.67 -1.79 -10.62
C ALA A 34 -4.20 -0.48 -9.96
N PHE A 35 -5.10 0.26 -9.32
CA PHE A 35 -4.77 1.48 -8.59
C PHE A 35 -3.75 1.24 -7.47
N VAL A 36 -3.96 0.21 -6.64
CA VAL A 36 -3.03 -0.06 -5.53
C VAL A 36 -1.68 -0.53 -6.08
N MET A 37 -1.65 -1.32 -7.14
CA MET A 37 -0.40 -1.73 -7.77
C MET A 37 0.39 -0.53 -8.34
N VAL A 38 -0.29 0.42 -8.98
CA VAL A 38 0.32 1.68 -9.45
C VAL A 38 0.86 2.48 -8.27
N ALA A 39 0.11 2.56 -7.17
CA ALA A 39 0.52 3.28 -5.97
C ALA A 39 1.76 2.64 -5.32
N LEU A 40 1.82 1.31 -5.24
CA LEU A 40 2.97 0.58 -4.72
C LEU A 40 4.21 0.85 -5.55
N GLU A 41 4.14 0.76 -6.88
CA GLU A 41 5.29 1.03 -7.75
C GLU A 41 5.73 2.49 -7.64
N SER A 42 4.79 3.43 -7.81
CA SER A 42 5.10 4.87 -7.84
C SER A 42 5.69 5.36 -6.52
N TYR A 43 5.10 4.94 -5.40
CA TYR A 43 5.58 5.32 -4.08
C TYR A 43 6.94 4.69 -3.78
N SER A 44 7.13 3.42 -4.12
CA SER A 44 8.41 2.74 -3.91
C SER A 44 9.52 3.36 -4.76
N ALA A 45 9.23 3.71 -6.03
CA ALA A 45 10.17 4.42 -6.89
C ALA A 45 10.57 5.79 -6.31
N ALA A 46 9.60 6.56 -5.79
CA ALA A 46 9.87 7.84 -5.16
C ALA A 46 10.74 7.70 -3.90
N VAL A 47 10.44 6.71 -3.04
CA VAL A 47 11.21 6.46 -1.81
C VAL A 47 12.63 5.96 -2.12
N ALA A 48 12.79 5.05 -3.07
CA ALA A 48 14.11 4.55 -3.46
C ALA A 48 14.99 5.66 -4.05
N ALA A 49 14.41 6.56 -4.86
CA ALA A 49 15.13 7.68 -5.48
C ALA A 49 15.42 8.86 -4.53
N GLY A 50 14.59 9.07 -3.51
CA GLY A 50 14.72 10.21 -2.60
C GLY A 50 15.94 10.15 -1.68
N THR A 51 16.38 11.30 -1.19
CA THR A 51 17.42 11.41 -0.14
C THR A 51 16.88 10.94 1.21
N GLU A 52 17.76 10.59 2.16
CA GLU A 52 17.33 10.11 3.48
C GLU A 52 16.45 11.10 4.24
N ASP A 53 16.73 12.39 4.11
CA ASP A 53 15.93 13.46 4.73
C ASP A 53 14.53 13.57 4.11
N GLU A 54 14.42 13.41 2.78
CA GLU A 54 13.14 13.50 2.06
C GLU A 54 12.20 12.31 2.36
N VAL A 55 12.76 11.14 2.61
CA VAL A 55 12.01 9.89 2.79
C VAL A 55 11.89 9.47 4.25
N SER A 56 12.44 10.26 5.18
CA SER A 56 12.30 10.03 6.61
C SER A 56 10.83 10.05 7.03
N ASN A 57 10.38 8.98 7.65
CA ASN A 57 8.98 8.78 8.05
C ASN A 57 8.75 8.81 9.56
N GLY A 58 9.81 8.97 10.36
CA GLY A 58 9.77 8.98 11.83
C GLY A 58 9.43 7.64 12.49
N LEU A 59 9.19 6.57 11.72
CA LEU A 59 8.84 5.23 12.20
C LEU A 59 10.06 4.31 12.22
N ILE A 60 10.87 4.34 11.18
CA ILE A 60 12.08 3.52 11.02
C ILE A 60 13.21 4.35 10.39
N PRO A 61 14.48 3.90 10.47
CA PRO A 61 15.59 4.59 9.80
C PRO A 61 15.35 4.73 8.29
N ALA A 62 15.70 5.88 7.72
CA ALA A 62 15.44 6.19 6.31
C ALA A 62 16.04 5.14 5.37
N GLY A 63 17.29 4.71 5.60
CA GLY A 63 17.92 3.65 4.80
C GLY A 63 17.16 2.31 4.82
N VAL A 64 16.51 1.96 5.94
CA VAL A 64 15.67 0.75 6.02
C VAL A 64 14.39 0.95 5.20
N TRP A 65 13.79 2.13 5.25
CA TRP A 65 12.61 2.46 4.45
C TRP A 65 12.91 2.43 2.95
N LYS A 66 14.08 2.93 2.54
CA LYS A 66 14.58 2.82 1.16
C LYS A 66 14.78 1.36 0.74
N GLY A 67 15.42 0.55 1.57
CA GLY A 67 15.61 -0.88 1.28
C GLY A 67 14.29 -1.64 1.10
N ILE A 68 13.26 -1.30 1.89
CA ILE A 68 11.91 -1.87 1.71
C ILE A 68 11.32 -1.46 0.35
N ALA A 69 11.49 -0.20 -0.04
CA ALA A 69 11.00 0.29 -1.33
C ALA A 69 11.70 -0.41 -2.51
N GLU A 70 13.02 -0.60 -2.42
CA GLU A 70 13.80 -1.37 -3.41
C GLU A 70 13.31 -2.82 -3.52
N GLU A 71 13.12 -3.51 -2.39
CA GLU A 71 12.59 -4.88 -2.36
C GLU A 71 11.19 -4.98 -3.00
N VAL A 72 10.32 -3.99 -2.78
CA VAL A 72 9.00 -3.94 -3.43
C VAL A 72 9.13 -3.82 -4.95
N LEU A 73 10.00 -2.93 -5.43
CA LEU A 73 10.25 -2.76 -6.87
C LEU A 73 10.80 -4.05 -7.51
N GLU A 74 11.76 -4.70 -6.85
CA GLU A 74 12.30 -5.98 -7.31
C GLU A 74 11.22 -7.07 -7.44
N LYS A 75 10.31 -7.16 -6.45
CA LYS A 75 9.18 -8.11 -6.50
C LYS A 75 8.20 -7.79 -7.62
N LEU A 76 7.89 -6.52 -7.85
CA LEU A 76 7.03 -6.10 -8.95
C LEU A 76 7.68 -6.47 -10.30
N GLU A 77 8.96 -6.16 -10.48
CA GLU A 77 9.71 -6.51 -11.69
C GLU A 77 9.77 -8.03 -11.92
N ALA A 78 10.06 -8.81 -10.88
CA ALA A 78 10.14 -10.27 -10.95
C ALA A 78 8.81 -10.94 -11.35
N THR A 79 7.68 -10.28 -11.10
CA THR A 79 6.34 -10.76 -11.51
C THR A 79 5.92 -10.28 -12.90
N GLY A 80 6.78 -9.50 -13.57
CA GLY A 80 6.46 -8.89 -14.86
C GLY A 80 5.51 -7.70 -14.76
N TYR A 81 5.22 -7.22 -13.55
CA TYR A 81 4.46 -5.99 -13.38
C TYR A 81 5.32 -4.80 -13.81
N ARG A 82 4.82 -4.03 -14.78
CA ARG A 82 5.34 -2.70 -15.11
C ARG A 82 4.15 -1.78 -15.33
N THR A 83 4.12 -0.62 -14.67
CA THR A 83 3.13 0.39 -15.05
C THR A 83 3.40 0.90 -16.46
N PRO A 84 2.34 1.15 -17.24
CA PRO A 84 2.46 1.91 -18.47
C PRO A 84 3.03 3.29 -18.11
N GLN A 85 4.19 3.63 -18.67
CA GLN A 85 4.72 4.99 -18.55
C GLN A 85 3.70 5.95 -19.20
N PRO A 86 3.31 7.03 -18.51
CA PRO A 86 2.47 8.05 -19.14
C PRO A 86 3.20 8.58 -20.38
N LYS A 87 2.48 8.67 -21.50
CA LYS A 87 2.99 9.24 -22.74
C LYS A 87 3.23 10.74 -22.61
#